data_AF-A0A9D3AIN4-F1
#
_entry.id   AF-A0A9D3AIN4-F1
#
_cell.length_a   1.000
_cell.length_b   1.000
_cell.length_c   1.000
_cell.angle_alpha   90.00
_cell.angle_beta   90.00
_cell.angle_gamma   90.00
#
_symmetry.space_group_name_H-M   'P 1'
#
loop_
_entity.id
_entity.type
_entity.pdbx_description
1 polymer ?
#
loop_
_entity_poly.entity_id
_entity_poly.type
_entity_poly.pdbx_seq_one_letter_code
_entity_poly.pdbx_strand_id
1 'polypeptide(L)'
;MDTQEHFFPGIVTLGDILESKGYSQTLLIGSDATFGGRRLYFTEHGNYDIIDHPYATQNGMLPEDYSVWWGYEDYYLFDFAKEKLQELSSQDNPFNLTMLTVDTYFEDGYVCEKCEDIYGDDQYANVMACSSKQLAGFIEWIQEQDFYQNTTIVLAGDHLTMDSDFCEDVSPDYDRRTYVAYINPAAGKEAAIKRTYSTMGHFPTTLAAMGAEIEGDCLGLGTNLFSSEQTLVEYFGIEEMNRELQRKSELMEELASIDRDSEALKMREGNIPKAAVEVGDYQSDTGMLPVKVSDIENVENGIQSVLIAVWTTEDQSDLQWIQMEADEEGNYQMNIDVGGFEDKGREYQVHAYVVDGNGKQSIIGSTSWKMDEM
;
A
#
# COMPACT_ATOMS: atom_id res chain seq x y z
N MET A 1 0.93 0.10 5.96
CA MET A 1 1.18 1.54 5.72
C MET A 1 -0.13 2.28 5.64
N ASP A 2 -1.14 1.66 5.03
CA ASP A 2 -2.58 1.91 5.17
C ASP A 2 -3.14 1.84 6.61
N THR A 3 -2.44 1.19 7.54
CA THR A 3 -2.86 1.02 8.93
C THR A 3 -2.16 1.98 9.92
N GLN A 4 -1.28 2.85 9.44
CA GLN A 4 -0.55 3.79 10.30
C GLN A 4 -1.29 5.12 10.36
N GLU A 5 -1.19 5.81 11.50
CA GLU A 5 -1.75 7.17 11.65
C GLU A 5 -0.83 8.24 11.07
N HIS A 6 0.47 7.95 10.95
CA HIS A 6 1.50 8.85 10.44
C HIS A 6 2.43 8.12 9.48
N PHE A 7 2.97 8.83 8.49
CA PHE A 7 3.94 8.33 7.53
C PHE A 7 5.30 8.98 7.79
N PHE A 8 6.22 8.27 8.44
CA PHE A 8 7.58 8.77 8.73
C PHE A 8 7.61 10.22 9.29
N PRO A 9 6.90 10.51 10.39
CA PRO A 9 6.77 11.88 10.89
C PRO A 9 8.14 12.47 11.23
N GLY A 10 8.48 13.60 10.60
CA GLY A 10 9.74 14.33 10.83
C GLY A 10 10.79 14.19 9.72
N ILE A 11 10.54 13.38 8.67
CA ILE A 11 11.35 13.47 7.45
C ILE A 11 10.92 14.67 6.61
N VAL A 12 11.83 15.15 5.75
CA VAL A 12 11.54 16.16 4.73
C VAL A 12 11.54 15.49 3.36
N THR A 13 10.44 15.65 2.64
CA THR A 13 10.23 15.09 1.29
C THR A 13 10.27 16.18 0.23
N LEU A 14 10.13 15.78 -1.04
CA LEU A 14 9.90 16.72 -2.13
C LEU A 14 8.65 17.57 -1.89
N GLY A 15 7.56 16.97 -1.43
CA GLY A 15 6.30 17.66 -1.17
C GLY A 15 6.46 18.80 -0.17
N ASP A 16 7.14 18.54 0.95
CA ASP A 16 7.36 19.54 2.01
C ASP A 16 8.19 20.73 1.50
N ILE A 17 9.22 20.44 0.68
CA ILE A 17 10.07 21.48 0.09
C ILE A 17 9.24 22.36 -0.84
N LEU A 18 8.42 21.77 -1.71
CA LEU A 18 7.60 22.50 -2.68
C LEU A 18 6.48 23.30 -1.99
N GLU A 19 5.84 22.74 -0.97
CA GLU A 19 4.85 23.46 -0.14
C GLU A 19 5.48 24.70 0.52
N SER A 20 6.70 24.57 1.08
CA SER A 20 7.44 25.70 1.67
C SER A 20 7.76 26.82 0.67
N LYS A 21 7.69 26.52 -0.63
CA LYS A 21 7.88 27.47 -1.74
C LYS A 21 6.57 27.92 -2.38
N GLY A 22 5.43 27.52 -1.82
CA GLY A 22 4.10 27.95 -2.24
C GLY A 22 3.59 27.24 -3.48
N TYR A 23 4.07 26.02 -3.77
CA TYR A 23 3.57 25.22 -4.87
C TYR A 23 2.15 24.71 -4.60
N SER A 24 1.27 24.81 -5.58
CA SER A 24 0.03 24.04 -5.65
C SER A 24 0.35 22.62 -6.07
N GLN A 25 0.03 21.64 -5.22
CA GLN A 25 0.45 20.24 -5.42
C GLN A 25 -0.76 19.33 -5.61
N THR A 26 -0.72 18.48 -6.63
CA THR A 26 -1.79 17.52 -6.90
C THR A 26 -1.22 16.14 -7.17
N LEU A 27 -1.80 15.13 -6.51
CA LEU A 27 -1.64 13.72 -6.85
C LEU A 27 -2.84 13.30 -7.70
N LEU A 28 -2.59 12.82 -8.90
CA LEU A 28 -3.62 12.33 -9.83
C LEU A 28 -3.37 10.86 -10.15
N ILE A 29 -4.26 9.96 -9.73
CA ILE A 29 -4.08 8.52 -9.89
C ILE A 29 -5.39 7.78 -10.22
N GLY A 30 -5.25 6.69 -10.98
CA GLY A 30 -6.35 5.82 -11.41
C GLY A 30 -6.98 4.97 -10.31
N SER A 31 -6.27 4.76 -9.20
CA SER A 31 -6.64 3.85 -8.10
C SER A 31 -6.90 4.61 -6.81
N ASP A 32 -7.54 3.97 -5.81
CA ASP A 32 -7.69 4.53 -4.47
C ASP A 32 -6.31 4.85 -3.86
N ALA A 33 -6.13 6.10 -3.42
CA ALA A 33 -4.89 6.56 -2.81
C ALA A 33 -4.57 5.88 -1.47
N THR A 34 -5.55 5.27 -0.81
CA THR A 34 -5.35 4.54 0.45
C THR A 34 -4.41 3.35 0.24
N PHE A 35 -4.47 2.71 -0.93
CA PHE A 35 -3.59 1.60 -1.26
C PHE A 35 -2.12 2.02 -1.20
N GLY A 36 -1.29 1.21 -0.55
CA GLY A 36 0.14 1.48 -0.39
C GLY A 36 0.45 2.66 0.56
N GLY A 37 -0.54 3.22 1.26
CA GLY A 37 -0.35 4.35 2.17
C GLY A 37 -0.13 5.69 1.46
N ARG A 38 -0.44 5.80 0.16
CA ARG A 38 -0.18 7.03 -0.62
C ARG A 38 -0.97 8.21 -0.08
N ARG A 39 -2.24 8.00 0.28
CA ARG A 39 -3.10 9.04 0.85
C ARG A 39 -2.48 9.65 2.10
N LEU A 40 -1.99 8.81 3.00
CA LEU A 40 -1.33 9.26 4.22
C LEU A 40 -0.05 10.04 3.89
N TYR A 41 0.83 9.47 3.07
CA TYR A 41 2.06 10.12 2.64
C TYR A 41 1.81 11.49 2.00
N PHE A 42 0.98 11.58 0.96
CA PHE A 42 0.75 12.83 0.22
C PHE A 42 -0.07 13.87 1.00
N THR A 43 -0.84 13.45 2.01
CA THR A 43 -1.53 14.38 2.92
C THR A 43 -0.55 14.97 3.93
N GLU A 44 0.30 14.15 4.55
CA GLU A 44 1.25 14.62 5.58
C GLU A 44 2.45 15.35 4.99
N HIS A 45 2.86 15.00 3.77
CA HIS A 45 4.07 15.51 3.14
C HIS A 45 3.79 16.39 1.91
N GLY A 46 3.52 17.67 2.15
CA GLY A 46 3.29 18.68 1.12
C GLY A 46 1.83 18.97 0.77
N ASN A 47 0.88 18.45 1.57
CA ASN A 47 -0.55 18.80 1.51
C ASN A 47 -1.14 18.78 0.09
N TYR A 48 -1.01 17.65 -0.59
CA TYR A 48 -1.46 17.50 -1.97
C TYR A 48 -2.98 17.44 -2.06
N ASP A 49 -3.54 18.07 -3.09
CA ASP A 49 -4.87 17.72 -3.58
C ASP A 49 -4.83 16.31 -4.16
N ILE A 50 -5.64 15.39 -3.64
CA ILE A 50 -5.67 14.00 -4.10
C ILE A 50 -6.89 13.79 -5.01
N ILE A 51 -6.61 13.58 -6.29
CA ILE A 51 -7.57 13.20 -7.32
C ILE A 51 -7.36 11.71 -7.61
N ASP A 52 -8.05 10.87 -6.84
CA ASP A 52 -8.05 9.42 -6.98
C ASP A 52 -9.41 8.88 -7.42
N HIS A 53 -9.55 7.56 -7.60
CA HIS A 53 -10.81 6.97 -8.08
C HIS A 53 -12.05 7.38 -7.26
N PRO A 54 -12.06 7.27 -5.92
CA PRO A 54 -13.16 7.76 -5.09
C PRO A 54 -13.52 9.24 -5.32
N TYR A 55 -12.51 10.11 -5.45
CA TYR A 55 -12.74 11.52 -5.75
C TYR A 55 -13.37 11.71 -7.14
N ALA A 56 -12.85 11.02 -8.16
CA ALA A 56 -13.34 11.10 -9.53
C ALA A 56 -14.82 10.65 -9.64
N THR A 57 -15.20 9.57 -8.95
CA THR A 57 -16.59 9.11 -8.87
C THR A 57 -17.49 10.14 -8.17
N GLN A 58 -17.09 10.64 -7.00
CA GLN A 58 -17.90 11.59 -6.21
C GLN A 58 -18.12 12.93 -6.92
N ASN A 59 -17.19 13.33 -7.80
CA ASN A 59 -17.27 14.59 -8.54
C ASN A 59 -17.84 14.41 -9.97
N GLY A 60 -18.32 13.21 -10.33
CA GLY A 60 -18.92 12.96 -11.64
C GLY A 60 -17.95 13.09 -12.81
N MET A 61 -16.65 12.86 -12.56
CA MET A 61 -15.61 12.85 -13.59
C MET A 61 -15.65 11.57 -14.44
N LEU A 62 -16.26 10.52 -13.88
CA LEU A 62 -16.43 9.21 -14.51
C LEU A 62 -17.93 8.89 -14.68
N PRO A 63 -18.29 7.93 -15.54
CA PRO A 63 -19.64 7.38 -15.57
C PRO A 63 -20.11 6.87 -14.20
N GLU A 64 -21.42 6.81 -13.99
CA GLU A 64 -22.00 6.29 -12.73
C GLU A 64 -21.55 4.85 -12.48
N ASP A 65 -21.14 4.55 -11.25
CA ASP A 65 -20.61 3.26 -10.81
C ASP A 65 -19.42 2.72 -11.63
N TYR A 66 -18.66 3.59 -12.29
CA TYR A 66 -17.54 3.19 -13.14
C TYR A 66 -16.32 2.76 -12.33
N SER A 67 -15.91 1.51 -12.50
CA SER A 67 -14.66 0.96 -11.96
C SER A 67 -14.19 -0.20 -12.84
N VAL A 68 -12.98 -0.10 -13.36
CA VAL A 68 -12.34 -1.15 -14.16
C VAL A 68 -10.89 -1.33 -13.74
N TRP A 69 -10.38 -2.55 -13.80
CA TRP A 69 -9.00 -2.87 -13.46
C TRP A 69 -8.62 -2.33 -12.06
N TRP A 70 -7.69 -1.38 -11.97
CA TRP A 70 -7.29 -0.70 -10.73
C TRP A 70 -8.09 0.56 -10.36
N GLY A 71 -9.09 0.91 -11.17
CA GLY A 71 -10.07 1.98 -10.92
C GLY A 71 -10.57 2.58 -12.24
N TYR A 72 -9.69 3.20 -13.02
CA TYR A 72 -9.97 3.65 -14.38
C TYR A 72 -8.70 3.64 -15.25
N GLU A 73 -8.89 3.61 -16.57
CA GLU A 73 -7.82 3.48 -17.57
C GLU A 73 -6.91 4.72 -17.67
N ASP A 74 -5.69 4.53 -18.14
CA ASP A 74 -4.71 5.62 -18.29
C ASP A 74 -5.17 6.69 -19.28
N TYR A 75 -6.06 6.38 -20.23
CA TYR A 75 -6.59 7.39 -21.16
C TYR A 75 -7.43 8.45 -20.41
N TYR A 76 -8.24 8.04 -19.43
CA TYR A 76 -8.95 8.98 -18.55
C TYR A 76 -7.95 9.76 -17.70
N LEU A 77 -6.92 9.08 -17.17
CA LEU A 77 -5.87 9.71 -16.38
C LEU A 77 -5.18 10.85 -17.14
N PHE A 78 -4.81 10.63 -18.41
CA PHE A 78 -4.19 11.66 -19.24
C PHE A 78 -5.15 12.81 -19.56
N ASP A 79 -6.44 12.54 -19.78
CA ASP A 79 -7.42 13.60 -20.02
C ASP A 79 -7.66 14.47 -18.77
N PHE A 80 -7.79 13.85 -17.59
CA PHE A 80 -7.86 14.58 -16.31
C PHE A 80 -6.57 15.36 -16.02
N ALA A 81 -5.41 14.81 -16.39
CA ALA A 81 -4.14 15.50 -16.24
C ALA A 81 -4.07 16.77 -17.10
N LYS A 82 -4.57 16.74 -18.34
CA LYS A 82 -4.63 17.91 -19.22
C LYS A 82 -5.50 19.00 -18.61
N GLU A 83 -6.70 18.65 -18.14
CA GLU A 83 -7.62 19.59 -17.49
C GLU A 83 -6.99 20.20 -16.22
N LYS A 84 -6.40 19.36 -15.37
CA LYS A 84 -5.76 19.84 -14.13
C LYS A 84 -4.53 20.70 -14.40
N LEU A 85 -3.73 20.40 -15.41
CA LEU A 85 -2.60 21.25 -15.81
C LEU A 85 -3.07 22.62 -16.32
N GLN A 86 -4.18 22.69 -17.07
CA GLN A 86 -4.77 23.96 -17.49
C GLN A 86 -5.25 24.78 -16.30
N GLU A 87 -5.89 24.14 -15.31
CA GLU A 87 -6.28 24.79 -14.06
C GLU A 87 -5.05 25.31 -13.30
N LEU A 88 -4.08 24.44 -13.01
CA LEU A 88 -2.87 24.76 -12.24
C LEU A 88 -2.04 25.87 -12.90
N SER A 89 -1.83 25.80 -14.21
CA SER A 89 -1.05 26.79 -14.96
C SER A 89 -1.72 28.16 -15.08
N SER A 90 -3.03 28.25 -14.81
CA SER A 90 -3.75 29.52 -14.78
C SER A 90 -3.64 30.27 -13.43
N GLN A 91 -3.11 29.60 -12.40
CA GLN A 91 -2.89 30.17 -11.07
C GLN A 91 -1.61 31.03 -11.05
N ASP A 92 -1.53 31.95 -10.08
CA ASP A 92 -0.31 32.74 -9.85
C ASP A 92 0.80 31.92 -9.15
N ASN A 93 0.42 30.81 -8.52
CA ASN A 93 1.32 29.92 -7.79
C ASN A 93 2.06 28.96 -8.75
N PRO A 94 3.31 28.58 -8.44
CA PRO A 94 3.94 27.47 -9.14
C PRO A 94 3.19 26.16 -8.84
N PHE A 95 3.31 25.17 -9.71
CA PHE A 95 2.55 23.92 -9.57
C PHE A 95 3.41 22.66 -9.63
N ASN A 96 2.90 21.59 -9.02
CA ASN A 96 3.41 20.24 -9.09
C ASN A 96 2.25 19.27 -9.33
N LEU A 97 2.24 18.60 -10.48
CA LEU A 97 1.31 17.49 -10.75
C LEU A 97 2.11 16.19 -10.76
N THR A 98 1.82 15.31 -9.79
CA THR A 98 2.35 13.95 -9.72
C THR A 98 1.27 12.97 -10.16
N MET A 99 1.59 12.10 -11.11
CA MET A 99 0.64 11.11 -11.63
C MET A 99 1.26 9.71 -11.74
N LEU A 100 0.41 8.68 -11.69
CA LEU A 100 0.79 7.27 -11.81
C LEU A 100 -0.12 6.54 -12.79
N THR A 101 0.48 6.02 -13.87
CA THR A 101 -0.16 5.14 -14.85
C THR A 101 -0.23 3.70 -14.35
N VAL A 102 -1.23 2.92 -14.74
CA VAL A 102 -1.44 1.56 -14.21
C VAL A 102 -1.97 0.54 -15.22
N ASP A 103 -2.27 0.92 -16.47
CA ASP A 103 -2.74 -0.05 -17.47
C ASP A 103 -1.68 -1.13 -17.74
N THR A 104 -0.40 -0.81 -17.56
CA THR A 104 0.73 -1.74 -17.71
C THR A 104 1.00 -2.62 -16.48
N TYR A 105 0.11 -2.65 -15.48
CA TYR A 105 0.29 -3.45 -14.27
C TYR A 105 0.16 -4.96 -14.54
N PHE A 106 0.95 -5.78 -13.84
CA PHE A 106 1.00 -7.23 -14.05
C PHE A 106 -0.25 -7.97 -13.53
N GLU A 107 -0.63 -9.12 -14.08
CA GLU A 107 -0.09 -9.81 -15.27
C GLU A 107 -0.81 -9.32 -16.54
N ASP A 108 -0.14 -9.35 -17.69
CA ASP A 108 -0.64 -9.00 -19.03
C ASP A 108 -1.16 -7.56 -19.26
N GLY A 109 -1.31 -6.75 -18.22
CA GLY A 109 -1.87 -5.40 -18.32
C GLY A 109 -3.35 -5.36 -18.69
N TYR A 110 -3.86 -4.15 -18.90
CA TYR A 110 -5.25 -3.88 -19.24
C TYR A 110 -5.39 -3.29 -20.64
N VAL A 111 -6.16 -3.99 -21.49
CA VAL A 111 -6.46 -3.53 -22.85
C VAL A 111 -7.59 -2.52 -22.82
N CYS A 112 -7.26 -1.24 -22.94
CA CYS A 112 -8.26 -0.18 -23.11
C CYS A 112 -8.68 -0.01 -24.58
N GLU A 113 -9.76 0.76 -24.81
CA GLU A 113 -10.29 1.02 -26.16
C GLU A 113 -9.33 1.76 -27.11
N LYS A 114 -8.25 2.37 -26.59
CA LYS A 114 -7.22 3.03 -27.40
C LYS A 114 -6.14 2.07 -27.87
N CYS A 115 -6.10 0.85 -27.34
CA CYS A 115 -5.04 -0.09 -27.66
C CYS A 115 -5.25 -0.69 -29.05
N GLU A 116 -4.18 -0.65 -29.83
CA GLU A 116 -4.12 -1.26 -31.15
C GLU A 116 -3.58 -2.68 -31.01
N ASP A 117 -4.11 -3.62 -31.79
CA ASP A 117 -3.58 -4.97 -31.88
C ASP A 117 -2.46 -5.01 -32.94
N ILE A 118 -1.25 -4.65 -32.50
CA ILE A 118 -0.04 -4.59 -33.35
C ILE A 118 0.91 -5.78 -33.10
N TYR A 119 0.74 -6.49 -31.98
CA TYR A 119 1.53 -7.67 -31.58
C TYR A 119 0.73 -8.98 -31.56
N GLY A 120 -0.51 -8.99 -32.05
CA GLY A 120 -1.32 -10.21 -32.15
C GLY A 120 -1.70 -10.74 -30.77
N ASP A 121 -1.42 -12.02 -30.54
CA ASP A 121 -1.80 -12.72 -29.30
C ASP A 121 -1.00 -12.26 -28.05
N ASP A 122 0.05 -11.44 -28.23
CA ASP A 122 0.81 -10.84 -27.12
C ASP A 122 0.10 -9.59 -26.59
N GLN A 123 -0.80 -9.82 -25.62
CA GLN A 123 -1.57 -8.76 -24.99
C GLN A 123 -0.67 -7.72 -24.31
N TYR A 124 0.32 -8.17 -23.56
CA TYR A 124 1.13 -7.27 -22.76
C TYR A 124 2.00 -6.35 -23.62
N ALA A 125 2.54 -6.84 -24.75
CA ALA A 125 3.21 -6.00 -25.73
C ALA A 125 2.26 -4.94 -26.31
N ASN A 126 1.01 -5.32 -26.62
CA ASN A 126 -0.02 -4.39 -27.09
C ASN A 126 -0.32 -3.30 -26.04
N VAL A 127 -0.45 -3.67 -24.76
CA VAL A 127 -0.69 -2.74 -23.65
C VAL A 127 0.51 -1.80 -23.43
N MET A 128 1.74 -2.33 -23.46
CA MET A 128 2.97 -1.53 -23.35
C MET A 128 3.09 -0.49 -24.47
N ALA A 129 2.82 -0.88 -25.72
CA ALA A 129 2.83 0.05 -26.84
C ALA A 129 1.69 1.07 -26.77
N CYS A 130 0.51 0.66 -26.32
CA CYS A 130 -0.63 1.52 -26.05
C CYS A 130 -0.28 2.60 -25.02
N SER A 131 0.26 2.21 -23.86
CA SER A 131 0.71 3.15 -22.81
C SER A 131 1.81 4.09 -23.33
N SER A 132 2.82 3.56 -24.04
CA SER A 132 3.89 4.38 -24.62
C SER A 132 3.36 5.40 -25.63
N LYS A 133 2.39 5.05 -26.46
CA LYS A 133 1.77 5.94 -27.45
C LYS A 133 0.95 7.05 -26.77
N GLN A 134 0.19 6.70 -25.74
CA GLN A 134 -0.61 7.66 -24.98
C GLN A 134 0.27 8.65 -24.22
N LEU A 135 1.32 8.17 -23.55
CA LEU A 135 2.31 9.03 -22.88
C LEU A 135 2.99 9.98 -23.87
N ALA A 136 3.41 9.48 -25.04
CA ALA A 136 4.00 10.33 -26.08
C ALA A 136 3.03 11.44 -26.51
N GLY A 137 1.77 11.11 -26.78
CA GLY A 137 0.73 12.09 -27.15
C GLY A 137 0.44 13.10 -26.04
N PHE A 138 0.49 12.69 -24.76
CA PHE A 138 0.36 13.62 -23.63
C PHE A 138 1.54 14.60 -23.56
N ILE A 139 2.77 14.14 -23.78
CA ILE A 139 3.96 15.01 -23.82
C ILE A 139 3.92 15.96 -25.02
N GLU A 140 3.51 15.49 -26.20
CA GLU A 140 3.28 16.34 -27.38
C GLU A 140 2.25 17.43 -27.09
N TRP A 141 1.13 17.08 -26.44
CA TRP A 141 0.14 18.07 -26.01
C TRP A 141 0.72 19.08 -25.01
N ILE A 142 1.52 18.63 -24.03
CA ILE A 142 2.20 19.54 -23.09
C ILE A 142 3.10 20.52 -23.85
N GLN A 143 3.84 20.06 -24.87
CA GLN A 143 4.73 20.91 -25.67
C GLN A 143 4.02 22.06 -26.40
N GLU A 144 2.72 21.93 -26.64
CA GLU A 144 1.88 22.97 -27.25
C GLU A 144 1.40 24.04 -26.26
N GLN A 145 1.56 23.81 -24.94
CA GLN A 145 1.05 24.72 -23.91
C GLN A 145 2.05 25.84 -23.57
N ASP A 146 1.54 27.02 -23.22
CA ASP A 146 2.35 28.20 -22.87
C ASP A 146 3.26 27.95 -21.65
N PHE A 147 2.86 27.07 -20.74
CA PHE A 147 3.66 26.73 -19.56
C PHE A 147 4.85 25.80 -19.86
N TYR A 148 4.89 25.13 -21.02
CA TYR A 148 5.88 24.08 -21.32
C TYR A 148 7.33 24.49 -21.04
N GLN A 149 7.74 25.67 -21.52
CA GLN A 149 9.13 26.14 -21.41
C GLN A 149 9.55 26.40 -19.95
N ASN A 150 8.58 26.61 -19.05
CA ASN A 150 8.81 26.86 -17.63
C ASN A 150 8.40 25.66 -16.75
N THR A 151 8.26 24.48 -17.35
CA THR A 151 7.90 23.25 -16.64
C THR A 151 8.96 22.19 -16.86
N THR A 152 9.58 21.73 -15.77
CA THR A 152 10.40 20.52 -15.78
C THR A 152 9.48 19.30 -15.73
N ILE A 153 9.64 18.38 -16.68
CA ILE A 153 8.88 17.13 -16.73
C ILE A 153 9.82 15.98 -16.39
N VAL A 154 9.44 15.16 -15.41
CA VAL A 154 10.19 13.97 -15.00
C VAL A 154 9.39 12.73 -15.37
N LEU A 155 9.90 11.96 -16.33
CA LEU A 155 9.40 10.63 -16.64
C LEU A 155 10.25 9.63 -15.87
N ALA A 156 9.64 8.78 -15.05
CA ALA A 156 10.35 7.76 -14.30
C ALA A 156 9.53 6.47 -14.26
N GLY A 157 10.11 5.38 -14.76
CA GLY A 157 9.59 4.03 -14.53
C GLY A 157 9.79 3.63 -13.07
N ASP A 158 8.76 3.06 -12.46
CA ASP A 158 8.72 2.67 -11.06
C ASP A 158 9.55 1.40 -10.78
N HIS A 159 9.39 0.36 -11.60
CA HIS A 159 10.14 -0.88 -11.49
C HIS A 159 10.26 -1.62 -12.84
N LEU A 160 11.07 -2.69 -12.85
CA LEU A 160 11.09 -3.63 -13.98
C LEU A 160 9.77 -4.40 -14.03
N THR A 161 9.33 -4.80 -15.23
CA THR A 161 8.13 -5.65 -15.34
C THR A 161 8.23 -6.87 -14.42
N MET A 162 7.15 -7.12 -13.69
CA MET A 162 6.96 -8.31 -12.86
C MET A 162 6.21 -9.43 -13.59
N ASP A 163 5.81 -9.17 -14.84
CA ASP A 163 5.22 -10.16 -15.72
C ASP A 163 6.16 -11.35 -15.91
N SER A 164 5.60 -12.56 -15.82
CA SER A 164 6.34 -13.77 -15.55
C SER A 164 7.04 -14.33 -16.78
N ASP A 165 6.42 -14.21 -17.96
CA ASP A 165 6.88 -14.80 -19.20
C ASP A 165 7.29 -13.77 -20.27
N PHE A 166 6.84 -12.51 -20.15
CA PHE A 166 7.10 -11.47 -21.15
C PHE A 166 8.58 -11.24 -21.48
N CYS A 167 9.48 -11.50 -20.53
CA CYS A 167 10.92 -11.33 -20.69
C CYS A 167 11.67 -12.65 -20.96
N GLU A 168 11.00 -13.78 -21.23
CA GLU A 168 11.67 -15.07 -21.44
C GLU A 168 12.66 -15.05 -22.62
N ASP A 169 12.33 -14.32 -23.68
CA ASP A 169 13.19 -14.17 -24.87
C ASP A 169 14.30 -13.11 -24.69
N VAL A 170 14.31 -12.38 -23.56
CA VAL A 170 15.36 -11.41 -23.25
C VAL A 170 16.59 -12.15 -22.72
N SER A 171 17.74 -11.90 -23.33
CA SER A 171 19.00 -12.49 -22.90
C SER A 171 19.25 -12.30 -21.40
N PRO A 172 19.70 -13.32 -20.66
CA PRO A 172 20.04 -13.19 -19.24
C PRO A 172 21.22 -12.23 -18.99
N ASP A 173 22.03 -11.95 -20.03
CA ASP A 173 23.12 -10.97 -19.97
C ASP A 173 22.65 -9.52 -20.18
N TYR A 174 21.38 -9.32 -20.55
CA TYR A 174 20.82 -7.98 -20.72
C TYR A 174 20.47 -7.38 -19.36
N ASP A 175 21.16 -6.29 -19.03
CA ASP A 175 20.90 -5.50 -17.83
C ASP A 175 19.60 -4.69 -18.00
N ARG A 176 18.47 -5.27 -17.58
CA ARG A 176 17.15 -4.63 -17.61
C ARG A 176 17.13 -3.41 -16.69
N ARG A 177 16.57 -2.29 -17.18
CA ARG A 177 16.54 -1.01 -16.49
C ARG A 177 15.19 -0.33 -16.69
N THR A 178 14.79 0.51 -15.75
CA THR A 178 13.68 1.45 -15.93
C THR A 178 14.11 2.61 -16.83
N TYR A 179 13.12 3.23 -17.49
CA TYR A 179 13.33 4.44 -18.28
C TYR A 179 13.19 5.68 -17.39
N VAL A 180 14.13 6.62 -17.51
CA VAL A 180 14.06 7.91 -16.80
C VAL A 180 14.48 9.03 -17.75
N ALA A 181 13.69 10.10 -17.80
CA ALA A 181 14.00 11.30 -18.58
C ALA A 181 13.61 12.57 -17.82
N TYR A 182 14.51 13.55 -17.84
CA TYR A 182 14.28 14.91 -17.38
C TYR A 182 14.17 15.82 -18.61
N ILE A 183 13.00 16.39 -18.83
CA ILE A 183 12.71 17.31 -19.94
C ILE A 183 12.61 18.72 -19.37
N ASN A 184 13.22 19.69 -20.07
CA ASN A 184 13.40 21.07 -19.60
C ASN A 184 14.03 21.19 -18.19
N PRO A 185 15.14 20.48 -17.88
CA PRO A 185 15.85 20.73 -16.64
C PRO A 185 16.53 22.12 -16.69
N ALA A 186 16.42 22.89 -15.61
CA ALA A 186 17.20 24.09 -15.39
C ALA A 186 18.68 23.77 -15.12
N ALA A 187 18.97 22.63 -14.47
CA ALA A 187 20.33 22.14 -14.27
C ALA A 187 20.98 21.70 -15.59
N GLY A 188 22.21 22.17 -15.82
CA GLY A 188 23.08 21.67 -16.88
C GLY A 188 23.87 20.45 -16.42
N LYS A 189 24.18 19.53 -17.33
CA LYS A 189 25.10 18.42 -17.05
C LYS A 189 26.52 18.95 -16.92
N GLU A 190 27.15 18.77 -15.76
CA GLU A 190 28.56 19.16 -15.56
C GLU A 190 29.52 18.32 -16.40
N ALA A 191 29.16 17.07 -16.68
CA ALA A 191 29.91 16.18 -17.56
C ALA A 191 28.98 15.23 -18.32
N ALA A 192 29.31 14.92 -19.58
CA ALA A 192 28.63 13.91 -20.38
C ALA A 192 29.12 12.50 -20.01
N ILE A 193 28.98 12.13 -18.74
CA ILE A 193 29.40 10.82 -18.20
C ILE A 193 28.21 9.88 -18.09
N LYS A 194 28.42 8.62 -18.48
CA LYS A 194 27.46 7.55 -18.17
C LYS A 194 27.54 7.29 -16.67
N ARG A 195 26.46 7.59 -15.95
CA ARG A 195 26.34 7.34 -14.50
C ARG A 195 25.77 5.96 -14.23
N THR A 196 26.20 5.35 -13.13
CA THR A 196 25.48 4.23 -12.50
C THR A 196 24.77 4.77 -11.27
N TYR A 197 23.47 4.51 -11.13
CA TYR A 197 22.66 5.12 -10.08
C TYR A 197 21.50 4.23 -9.64
N SER A 198 20.83 4.64 -8.57
CA SER A 198 19.61 4.04 -8.05
C SER A 198 18.50 5.08 -7.96
N THR A 199 17.28 4.64 -7.67
CA THR A 199 16.10 5.51 -7.52
C THR A 199 16.29 6.61 -6.46
N MET A 200 17.16 6.41 -5.48
CA MET A 200 17.51 7.40 -4.45
C MET A 200 18.08 8.69 -5.07
N GLY A 201 18.75 8.61 -6.22
CA GLY A 201 19.27 9.77 -6.93
C GLY A 201 18.17 10.69 -7.49
N HIS A 202 16.94 10.21 -7.67
CA HIS A 202 15.87 11.03 -8.25
C HIS A 202 15.51 12.22 -7.39
N PHE A 203 15.56 12.10 -6.05
CA PHE A 203 15.18 13.20 -5.16
C PHE A 203 16.02 14.48 -5.36
N PRO A 204 17.37 14.45 -5.18
CA PRO A 204 18.19 15.62 -5.45
C PRO A 204 18.21 16.00 -6.94
N THR A 205 18.13 15.04 -7.85
CA THR A 205 18.15 15.32 -9.29
C THR A 205 16.90 16.07 -9.75
N THR A 206 15.73 15.76 -9.21
CA THR A 206 14.49 16.48 -9.50
C THR A 206 14.55 17.91 -8.99
N LEU A 207 15.02 18.13 -7.76
CA LEU A 207 15.19 19.49 -7.22
C LEU A 207 16.20 20.31 -8.04
N ALA A 208 17.33 19.71 -8.42
CA ALA A 208 18.31 20.36 -9.30
C ALA A 208 17.72 20.65 -10.69
N ALA A 209 16.94 19.71 -11.26
CA ALA A 209 16.24 19.92 -12.53
C ALA A 209 15.25 21.09 -12.47
N MET A 210 14.65 21.36 -11.30
CA MET A 210 13.79 22.52 -11.06
C MET A 210 14.57 23.82 -10.79
N GLY A 211 15.91 23.76 -10.70
CA GLY A 211 16.78 24.92 -10.50
C GLY A 211 17.22 25.16 -9.06
N ALA A 212 17.03 24.20 -8.15
CA ALA A 212 17.54 24.30 -6.79
C ALA A 212 19.07 24.08 -6.73
N GLU A 213 19.75 24.86 -5.92
CA GLU A 213 21.15 24.61 -5.54
C GLU A 213 21.18 23.71 -4.31
N ILE A 214 21.94 22.62 -4.38
CA ILE A 214 22.07 21.62 -3.31
C ILE A 214 23.51 21.63 -2.83
N GLU A 215 23.73 21.98 -1.56
CA GLU A 215 25.08 21.93 -0.97
C GLU A 215 25.62 20.50 -1.02
N GLY A 216 26.73 20.31 -1.72
CA GLY A 216 27.36 19.00 -1.90
C GLY A 216 26.62 18.03 -2.82
N ASP A 217 25.61 18.50 -3.58
CA ASP A 217 24.89 17.72 -4.60
C ASP A 217 24.24 16.42 -4.08
N CYS A 218 24.03 16.31 -2.76
CA CYS A 218 23.50 15.10 -2.12
C CYS A 218 22.36 15.43 -1.17
N LEU A 219 21.30 14.62 -1.20
CA LEU A 219 20.18 14.68 -0.24
C LEU A 219 19.82 13.24 0.17
N GLY A 220 19.84 12.98 1.48
CA GLY A 220 19.68 11.62 2.00
C GLY A 220 20.74 10.68 1.42
N LEU A 221 20.30 9.58 0.81
CA LEU A 221 21.16 8.60 0.13
C LEU A 221 21.28 8.87 -1.38
N GLY A 222 20.69 9.96 -1.87
CA GLY A 222 20.70 10.35 -3.28
C GLY A 222 21.83 11.31 -3.61
N THR A 223 22.32 11.21 -4.86
CA THR A 223 23.25 12.17 -5.46
C THR A 223 22.61 12.76 -6.71
N ASN A 224 22.76 14.08 -6.90
CA ASN A 224 22.31 14.80 -8.07
C ASN A 224 23.02 14.28 -9.33
N LEU A 225 22.27 13.70 -10.26
CA LEU A 225 22.80 13.07 -11.47
C LEU A 225 23.29 14.08 -12.53
N PHE A 226 23.02 15.37 -12.35
CA PHE A 226 23.62 16.44 -13.17
C PHE A 226 25.03 16.82 -12.73
N SER A 227 25.37 16.56 -11.46
CA SER A 227 26.67 16.88 -10.86
C SER A 227 27.77 15.92 -11.30
N SER A 228 29.00 16.24 -10.90
CA SER A 228 30.17 15.36 -11.02
C SER A 228 30.44 14.49 -9.79
N GLU A 229 29.68 14.66 -8.70
CA GLU A 229 29.83 13.89 -7.46
C GLU A 229 29.42 12.44 -7.65
N GLN A 230 30.15 11.48 -7.06
CA GLN A 230 29.87 10.05 -7.22
C GLN A 230 28.56 9.65 -6.54
N THR A 231 27.77 8.78 -7.19
CA THR A 231 26.64 8.14 -6.52
C THR A 231 27.13 7.08 -5.53
N LEU A 232 26.29 6.70 -4.57
CA LEU A 232 26.59 5.57 -3.68
C LEU A 232 26.82 4.27 -4.46
N VAL A 233 26.10 4.06 -5.58
CA VAL A 233 26.27 2.87 -6.42
C VAL A 233 27.63 2.90 -7.14
N GLU A 234 28.10 4.07 -7.56
CA GLU A 234 29.43 4.22 -8.18
C GLU A 234 30.57 4.03 -7.16
N TYR A 235 30.34 4.44 -5.91
CA TYR A 235 31.33 4.35 -4.85
C TYR A 235 31.44 2.93 -4.26
N PHE A 236 30.32 2.34 -3.85
CA PHE A 236 30.28 1.03 -3.18
C PHE A 236 30.09 -0.15 -4.13
N GLY A 237 29.48 0.08 -5.30
CA GLY A 237 28.95 -0.99 -6.15
C GLY A 237 27.56 -1.46 -5.70
N ILE A 238 26.78 -2.00 -6.64
CA ILE A 238 25.37 -2.38 -6.41
C ILE A 238 25.21 -3.50 -5.38
N GLU A 239 26.11 -4.50 -5.38
CA GLU A 239 26.05 -5.64 -4.46
C GLU A 239 26.24 -5.21 -3.00
N GLU A 240 27.26 -4.38 -2.75
CA GLU A 240 27.55 -3.85 -1.42
C GLU A 240 26.41 -2.95 -0.94
N MET A 241 25.92 -2.05 -1.80
CA MET A 241 24.81 -1.17 -1.46
C MET A 241 23.56 -1.96 -1.08
N ASN A 242 23.20 -3.00 -1.86
CA ASN A 242 22.04 -3.84 -1.55
C ASN A 242 22.21 -4.58 -0.21
N ARG A 243 23.40 -5.11 0.07
CA ARG A 243 23.68 -5.79 1.34
C ARG A 243 23.52 -4.86 2.54
N GLU A 244 23.99 -3.62 2.43
CA GLU A 244 23.90 -2.65 3.52
C GLU A 244 22.46 -2.12 3.70
N LEU A 245 21.71 -1.93 2.61
CA LEU A 245 20.30 -1.51 2.67
C LEU A 245 19.35 -2.55 3.26
N GLN A 246 19.71 -3.85 3.21
CA GLN A 246 18.94 -4.92 3.85
C GLN A 246 19.14 -4.99 5.37
N ARG A 247 20.08 -4.22 5.93
CA ARG A 247 20.32 -4.23 7.37
C ARG A 247 19.25 -3.45 8.11
N LYS A 248 18.98 -3.92 9.32
CA LYS A 248 18.15 -3.20 10.28
C LYS A 248 18.81 -1.86 10.62
N SER A 249 18.04 -0.78 10.59
CA SER A 249 18.50 0.56 10.96
C SER A 249 17.63 1.09 12.10
N GLU A 250 18.23 1.31 13.27
CA GLU A 250 17.56 1.91 14.43
C GLU A 250 17.01 3.30 14.08
N LEU A 251 17.77 4.07 13.29
CA LEU A 251 17.33 5.37 12.78
C LEU A 251 16.07 5.25 11.91
N MET A 252 16.01 4.28 10.99
CA MET A 252 14.83 4.11 10.13
C MET A 252 13.62 3.64 10.93
N GLU A 253 13.81 2.81 11.96
CA GLU A 253 12.72 2.40 12.86
C GLU A 253 12.19 3.58 13.68
N GLU A 254 13.09 4.44 14.19
CA GLU A 254 12.73 5.65 14.92
C GLU A 254 11.96 6.63 14.01
N LEU A 255 12.49 6.91 12.82
CA LEU A 255 11.85 7.81 11.86
C LEU A 255 10.49 7.29 11.38
N ALA A 256 10.35 5.98 11.19
CA ALA A 256 9.09 5.38 10.75
C ALA A 256 7.97 5.53 11.79
N SER A 257 8.32 5.72 13.08
CA SER A 257 7.36 5.86 14.19
C SER A 257 6.24 4.82 14.15
N ILE A 258 6.59 3.56 13.83
CA ILE A 258 5.62 2.49 13.62
C ILE A 258 4.97 2.12 14.94
N ASP A 259 3.65 2.26 15.03
CA ASP A 259 2.86 1.67 16.12
C ASP A 259 2.81 0.15 15.97
N ARG A 260 3.75 -0.51 16.66
CA ARG A 260 3.85 -1.98 16.71
C ARG A 260 2.72 -2.63 17.49
N ASP A 261 1.99 -1.85 18.28
CA ASP A 261 0.87 -2.34 19.09
C ASP A 261 -0.47 -2.26 18.38
N SER A 262 -0.53 -1.60 17.21
CA SER A 262 -1.74 -1.52 16.41
C SER A 262 -2.28 -2.89 16.01
N GLU A 263 -3.58 -3.11 16.25
CA GLU A 263 -4.25 -4.38 15.96
C GLU A 263 -4.14 -4.78 14.49
N ALA A 264 -4.25 -3.79 13.58
CA ALA A 264 -4.15 -4.02 12.15
C ALA A 264 -2.74 -4.48 11.71
N LEU A 265 -1.67 -3.98 12.35
CA LEU A 265 -0.32 -4.48 12.10
C LEU A 265 -0.15 -5.91 12.64
N LYS A 266 -0.63 -6.17 13.86
CA LYS A 266 -0.61 -7.51 14.46
C LYS A 266 -1.39 -8.52 13.61
N MET A 267 -2.53 -8.15 13.03
CA MET A 267 -3.27 -8.98 12.06
C MET A 267 -2.46 -9.28 10.82
N ARG A 268 -1.84 -8.27 10.20
CA ARG A 268 -1.04 -8.44 8.98
C ARG A 268 0.19 -9.31 9.20
N GLU A 269 0.83 -9.20 10.35
CA GLU A 269 2.02 -9.97 10.71
C GLU A 269 1.69 -11.36 11.29
N GLY A 270 0.40 -11.69 11.47
CA GLY A 270 -0.02 -12.95 12.08
C GLY A 270 0.27 -13.04 13.59
N ASN A 271 0.45 -11.89 14.24
CA ASN A 271 0.77 -11.71 15.65
C ASN A 271 -0.47 -11.39 16.51
N ILE A 272 -1.69 -11.67 16.02
CA ILE A 272 -2.90 -11.58 16.85
C ILE A 272 -3.04 -12.80 17.77
N PRO A 273 -3.58 -12.61 18.99
CA PRO A 273 -4.00 -13.71 19.85
C PRO A 273 -4.90 -14.69 19.10
N LYS A 274 -4.58 -15.98 19.14
CA LYS A 274 -5.36 -17.03 18.47
C LYS A 274 -5.31 -18.33 19.25
N ALA A 275 -6.32 -19.18 19.07
CA ALA A 275 -6.45 -20.48 19.72
C ALA A 275 -7.31 -21.41 18.86
N ALA A 276 -7.12 -22.72 19.02
CA ALA A 276 -8.07 -23.73 18.54
C ALA A 276 -9.28 -23.78 19.49
N VAL A 277 -10.49 -23.77 18.95
CA VAL A 277 -11.75 -23.91 19.70
C VAL A 277 -12.47 -25.13 19.20
N GLU A 278 -12.66 -26.12 20.07
CA GLU A 278 -13.27 -27.40 19.74
C GLU A 278 -14.51 -27.65 20.60
N VAL A 279 -15.59 -28.07 19.95
CA VAL A 279 -16.82 -28.53 20.61
C VAL A 279 -16.83 -30.05 20.58
N GLY A 280 -16.98 -30.67 21.76
CA GLY A 280 -17.07 -32.12 21.91
C GLY A 280 -18.48 -32.65 21.71
N ASP A 281 -18.64 -33.96 21.91
CA ASP A 281 -19.94 -34.63 21.78
C ASP A 281 -20.93 -34.17 22.87
N TYR A 282 -22.14 -33.82 22.45
CA TYR A 282 -23.22 -33.45 23.36
C TYR A 282 -23.63 -34.62 24.27
N GLN A 283 -23.69 -34.35 25.57
CA GLN A 283 -24.03 -35.34 26.59
C GLN A 283 -25.53 -35.28 26.92
N SER A 284 -26.32 -36.09 26.21
CA SER A 284 -27.78 -36.10 26.34
C SER A 284 -28.30 -36.44 27.76
N ASP A 285 -27.55 -37.24 28.53
CA ASP A 285 -27.92 -37.63 29.89
C ASP A 285 -27.86 -36.46 30.89
N THR A 286 -26.98 -35.49 30.64
CA THR A 286 -26.70 -34.35 31.54
C THR A 286 -27.10 -33.00 30.96
N GLY A 287 -27.38 -32.93 29.65
CA GLY A 287 -27.67 -31.69 28.95
C GLY A 287 -26.42 -30.82 28.70
N MET A 288 -25.23 -31.39 28.80
CA MET A 288 -23.97 -30.65 28.78
C MET A 288 -23.24 -30.77 27.44
N LEU A 289 -22.68 -29.66 26.96
CA LEU A 289 -21.86 -29.58 25.76
C LEU A 289 -20.41 -29.22 26.15
N PRO A 290 -19.44 -30.16 26.05
CA PRO A 290 -18.05 -29.88 26.33
C PRO A 290 -17.43 -28.95 25.29
N VAL A 291 -16.67 -27.96 25.73
CA VAL A 291 -15.88 -27.07 24.86
C VAL A 291 -14.45 -26.99 25.38
N LYS A 292 -13.49 -27.11 24.46
CA LYS A 292 -12.06 -27.00 24.72
C LYS A 292 -11.45 -25.86 23.92
N VAL A 293 -10.56 -25.11 24.56
CA VAL A 293 -9.71 -24.09 23.93
C VAL A 293 -8.25 -24.46 24.16
N SER A 294 -7.50 -24.65 23.08
CA SER A 294 -6.08 -25.08 23.09
C SER A 294 -5.23 -24.28 22.11
N ASP A 295 -3.92 -24.55 22.09
CA ASP A 295 -2.97 -23.93 21.15
C ASP A 295 -3.04 -22.38 21.17
N ILE A 296 -3.14 -21.80 22.37
CA ILE A 296 -3.24 -20.36 22.56
C ILE A 296 -1.86 -19.73 22.26
N GLU A 297 -1.79 -18.93 21.20
CA GLU A 297 -0.59 -18.24 20.74
C GLU A 297 -0.75 -16.71 20.82
N ASN A 298 0.38 -15.99 20.77
CA ASN A 298 0.45 -14.53 20.61
C ASN A 298 -0.23 -13.71 21.73
N VAL A 299 -0.19 -14.19 22.98
CA VAL A 299 -0.67 -13.44 24.16
C VAL A 299 0.51 -12.78 24.87
N GLU A 300 0.71 -11.48 24.62
CA GLU A 300 1.91 -10.73 25.02
C GLU A 300 2.14 -10.64 26.54
N ASN A 301 1.07 -10.47 27.32
CA ASN A 301 1.16 -10.25 28.77
C ASN A 301 0.84 -11.52 29.59
N GLY A 302 0.93 -12.69 28.95
CA GLY A 302 0.47 -13.95 29.54
C GLY A 302 -1.05 -14.00 29.71
N ILE A 303 -1.56 -15.18 30.05
CA ILE A 303 -2.99 -15.44 30.18
C ILE A 303 -3.41 -15.25 31.63
N GLN A 304 -4.30 -14.29 31.91
CA GLN A 304 -4.93 -14.14 33.22
C GLN A 304 -6.16 -15.05 33.33
N SER A 305 -7.01 -15.08 32.31
CA SER A 305 -8.15 -16.00 32.22
C SER A 305 -8.58 -16.22 30.76
N VAL A 306 -9.31 -17.30 30.53
CA VAL A 306 -10.00 -17.57 29.26
C VAL A 306 -11.50 -17.61 29.51
N LEU A 307 -12.25 -16.95 28.65
CA LEU A 307 -13.70 -16.86 28.68
C LEU A 307 -14.27 -17.44 27.37
N ILE A 308 -15.47 -17.97 27.44
CA ILE A 308 -16.31 -18.21 26.25
C ILE A 308 -17.57 -17.36 26.32
N ALA A 309 -17.96 -16.78 25.20
CA ALA A 309 -19.28 -16.19 24.99
C ALA A 309 -20.09 -17.15 24.12
N VAL A 310 -21.26 -17.54 24.62
CA VAL A 310 -22.14 -18.51 23.95
C VAL A 310 -23.53 -17.91 23.79
N TRP A 311 -24.12 -17.98 22.60
CA TRP A 311 -25.48 -17.51 22.34
C TRP A 311 -26.13 -18.30 21.19
N THR A 312 -27.45 -18.19 21.07
CA THR A 312 -28.23 -18.85 20.00
C THR A 312 -29.06 -17.87 19.17
N THR A 313 -29.32 -16.66 19.66
CA THR A 313 -30.15 -15.66 18.97
C THR A 313 -29.32 -14.65 18.16
N GLU A 314 -29.86 -14.18 17.03
CA GLU A 314 -29.15 -13.18 16.19
C GLU A 314 -28.90 -11.86 16.92
N ASP A 315 -29.78 -11.48 17.85
CA ASP A 315 -29.64 -10.28 18.68
C ASP A 315 -28.81 -10.49 19.96
N GLN A 316 -28.25 -11.69 20.15
CA GLN A 316 -27.44 -12.09 21.32
C GLN A 316 -28.17 -11.90 22.67
N SER A 317 -29.49 -11.89 22.66
CA SER A 317 -30.31 -11.70 23.87
C SER A 317 -30.13 -12.79 24.92
N ASP A 318 -29.76 -14.00 24.50
CA ASP A 318 -29.49 -15.15 25.39
C ASP A 318 -28.01 -15.39 25.66
N LEU A 319 -27.14 -14.41 25.35
CA LEU A 319 -25.70 -14.55 25.47
C LEU A 319 -25.24 -14.79 26.92
N GLN A 320 -24.40 -15.80 27.10
CA GLN A 320 -23.78 -16.15 28.37
C GLN A 320 -22.25 -16.07 28.28
N TRP A 321 -21.65 -15.34 29.22
CA TRP A 321 -20.20 -15.32 29.43
C TRP A 321 -19.83 -16.33 30.49
N ILE A 322 -18.90 -17.21 30.16
CA ILE A 322 -18.49 -18.32 31.03
C ILE A 322 -16.97 -18.33 31.12
N GLN A 323 -16.44 -18.27 32.34
CA GLN A 323 -15.01 -18.43 32.57
C GLN A 323 -14.64 -19.91 32.50
N MET A 324 -13.61 -20.24 31.71
CA MET A 324 -13.14 -21.62 31.54
C MET A 324 -12.15 -22.02 32.63
N GLU A 325 -12.03 -23.32 32.86
CA GLU A 325 -11.06 -23.90 33.80
C GLU A 325 -9.84 -24.44 33.06
N ALA A 326 -8.63 -24.14 33.56
CA ALA A 326 -7.39 -24.67 32.98
C ALA A 326 -7.17 -26.13 33.42
N ASP A 327 -6.76 -26.99 32.48
CA ASP A 327 -6.33 -28.35 32.75
C ASP A 327 -4.82 -28.46 33.05
N GLU A 328 -4.35 -29.66 33.40
CA GLU A 328 -2.93 -29.91 33.73
C GLU A 328 -1.97 -29.71 32.55
N GLU A 329 -2.49 -29.72 31.32
CA GLU A 329 -1.74 -29.52 30.07
C GLU A 329 -1.73 -28.05 29.63
N GLY A 330 -2.46 -27.17 30.33
CA GLY A 330 -2.55 -25.74 30.03
C GLY A 330 -3.62 -25.38 29.00
N ASN A 331 -4.50 -26.32 28.62
CA ASN A 331 -5.69 -26.01 27.82
C ASN A 331 -6.83 -25.56 28.74
N TYR A 332 -7.87 -24.97 28.16
CA TYR A 332 -9.04 -24.50 28.89
C TYR A 332 -10.27 -25.30 28.50
N GLN A 333 -11.05 -25.73 29.48
CA GLN A 333 -12.24 -26.57 29.27
C GLN A 333 -13.44 -26.05 30.04
N MET A 334 -14.63 -26.27 29.49
CA MET A 334 -15.90 -25.99 30.15
C MET A 334 -17.03 -26.87 29.60
N ASN A 335 -18.02 -27.17 30.43
CA ASN A 335 -19.25 -27.84 30.02
C ASN A 335 -20.39 -26.81 30.01
N ILE A 336 -20.94 -26.54 28.83
CA ILE A 336 -22.04 -25.60 28.63
C ILE A 336 -23.37 -26.32 28.90
N ASP A 337 -24.21 -25.76 29.76
CA ASP A 337 -25.58 -26.24 29.95
C ASP A 337 -26.47 -25.75 28.80
N VAL A 338 -26.72 -26.63 27.83
CA VAL A 338 -27.57 -26.38 26.65
C VAL A 338 -29.00 -26.01 27.07
N GLY A 339 -29.43 -26.50 28.23
CA GLY A 339 -30.74 -26.22 28.81
C GLY A 339 -30.94 -24.77 29.26
N GLY A 340 -29.86 -24.00 29.41
CA GLY A 340 -29.87 -22.61 29.84
C GLY A 340 -30.21 -21.57 28.75
N PHE A 341 -30.32 -21.99 27.50
CA PHE A 341 -30.55 -21.10 26.35
C PHE A 341 -32.01 -21.14 25.87
N GLU A 342 -32.47 -20.03 25.28
CA GLU A 342 -33.88 -19.86 24.91
C GLU A 342 -34.28 -20.68 23.69
N ASP A 343 -33.40 -20.80 22.69
CA ASP A 343 -33.68 -21.49 21.42
C ASP A 343 -32.86 -22.79 21.27
N LYS A 344 -33.35 -23.84 21.93
CA LYS A 344 -32.68 -25.15 22.05
C LYS A 344 -32.57 -25.95 20.75
N GLY A 345 -33.11 -25.46 19.63
CA GLY A 345 -33.10 -26.14 18.33
C GLY A 345 -32.21 -25.50 17.28
N ARG A 346 -31.49 -24.42 17.63
CA ARG A 346 -30.64 -23.66 16.70
C ARG A 346 -29.15 -23.92 16.89
N GLU A 347 -28.38 -23.30 16.02
CA GLU A 347 -26.93 -23.27 16.05
C GLU A 347 -26.44 -22.36 17.19
N TYR A 348 -25.61 -22.93 18.07
CA TYR A 348 -24.91 -22.27 19.15
C TYR A 348 -23.64 -21.63 18.60
N GLN A 349 -23.51 -20.33 18.76
CA GLN A 349 -22.27 -19.61 18.46
C GLN A 349 -21.39 -19.64 19.70
N VAL A 350 -20.11 -20.00 19.55
CA VAL A 350 -19.14 -20.12 20.64
C VAL A 350 -17.90 -19.31 20.28
N HIS A 351 -17.69 -18.21 20.99
CA HIS A 351 -16.52 -17.36 20.83
C HIS A 351 -15.61 -17.47 22.05
N ALA A 352 -14.33 -17.77 21.85
CA ALA A 352 -13.32 -17.81 22.89
C ALA A 352 -12.60 -16.46 23.00
N TYR A 353 -12.35 -16.02 24.24
CA TYR A 353 -11.66 -14.78 24.57
C TYR A 353 -10.56 -15.05 25.59
N VAL A 354 -9.44 -14.35 25.44
CA VAL A 354 -8.41 -14.26 26.48
C VAL A 354 -8.52 -12.92 27.20
N VAL A 355 -8.31 -12.92 28.50
CA VAL A 355 -7.99 -11.73 29.29
C VAL A 355 -6.51 -11.84 29.63
N ASP A 356 -5.71 -10.86 29.18
CA ASP A 356 -4.27 -10.85 29.44
C ASP A 356 -3.93 -10.33 30.85
N GLY A 357 -2.65 -10.37 31.24
CA GLY A 357 -2.19 -9.89 32.54
C GLY A 357 -2.43 -8.39 32.84
N ASN A 358 -2.80 -7.60 31.82
CA ASN A 358 -3.17 -6.19 31.96
C ASN A 358 -4.70 -5.98 31.99
N GLY A 359 -5.48 -7.06 31.91
CA GLY A 359 -6.94 -7.02 31.88
C GLY A 359 -7.52 -6.72 30.49
N LYS A 360 -6.73 -6.73 29.42
CA LYS A 360 -7.24 -6.56 28.05
C LYS A 360 -7.92 -7.85 27.61
N GLN A 361 -9.18 -7.73 27.19
CA GLN A 361 -9.93 -8.84 26.60
C GLN A 361 -9.73 -8.85 25.07
N SER A 362 -9.46 -10.02 24.48
CA SER A 362 -9.32 -10.19 23.03
C SER A 362 -9.95 -11.50 22.58
N ILE A 363 -10.63 -11.52 21.43
CA ILE A 363 -11.14 -12.75 20.84
C ILE A 363 -9.96 -13.56 20.30
N ILE A 364 -9.95 -14.87 20.56
CA ILE A 364 -8.86 -15.77 20.17
C ILE A 364 -9.32 -16.91 19.25
N GLY A 365 -10.62 -17.13 19.12
CA GLY A 365 -11.18 -18.12 18.21
C GLY A 365 -12.69 -18.17 18.30
N SER A 366 -13.31 -18.80 17.31
CA SER A 366 -14.75 -18.97 17.26
C SER A 366 -15.10 -20.27 16.55
N THR A 367 -16.20 -20.88 16.95
CA THR A 367 -16.82 -22.01 16.27
C THR A 367 -18.33 -21.94 16.46
N SER A 368 -19.07 -22.75 15.70
CA SER A 368 -20.47 -22.98 15.95
C SER A 368 -20.74 -24.47 16.13
N TRP A 369 -21.84 -24.77 16.83
CA TRP A 369 -22.33 -26.14 16.99
C TRP A 369 -23.84 -26.17 16.83
N LYS A 370 -24.35 -27.12 16.06
CA LYS A 370 -25.79 -27.31 15.88
C LYS A 370 -26.20 -28.63 16.50
N MET A 371 -27.28 -28.61 17.25
CA MET A 371 -27.89 -29.83 17.76
C MET A 371 -28.50 -30.62 16.60
N ASP A 372 -28.05 -31.85 16.40
CA ASP A 372 -28.65 -32.76 15.43
C ASP A 372 -30.11 -33.05 15.83
N GLU A 373 -31.03 -33.04 14.84
CA GLU A 373 -32.42 -33.42 15.06
C GLU A 373 -32.48 -34.87 15.55
N MET A 374 -33.01 -35.08 16.76
CA MET A 374 -33.26 -36.41 17.33
C MET A 374 -34.29 -37.22 16.56
#